data_AF-A0A7C9GFS1-F1
#
_entry.id   AF-A0A7C9GFS1-F1
#
_cell.length_a   1.000
_cell.length_b   1.000
_cell.length_c   1.000
_cell.angle_alpha   90.00
_cell.angle_beta   90.00
_cell.angle_gamma   90.00
#
_symmetry.space_group_name_H-M   'P 1'
#
loop_
_entity.id
_entity.type
_entity.pdbx_description
1 polymer ?
#
loop_
_entity_poly.entity_id
_entity_poly.type
_entity_poly.pdbx_seq_one_letter_code
_entity_poly.pdbx_strand_id
1 'polypeptide(L)' 'MDETKIDPAAMGRLAKALAFICGPDHATTLALRAAAESGSDQDIKKARMLFLKLKPGDRRAALNMLAG' A
#
# COMPACT_ATOMS: atom_id res chain seq x y z
N MET A 1 18.15 12.74 6.73
CA MET A 1 17.00 12.57 5.83
C MET A 1 16.25 11.36 6.33
N ASP A 2 15.36 11.55 7.28
CA ASP A 2 14.45 10.50 7.71
C ASP A 2 13.49 10.25 6.55
N GLU A 3 13.88 9.30 5.69
CA GLU A 3 12.94 8.58 4.84
C GLU A 3 11.81 8.19 5.77
N THR A 4 10.64 8.80 5.57
CA THR A 4 9.39 8.47 6.22
C THR A 4 9.14 7.00 5.97
N LYS A 5 9.66 6.16 6.85
CA LYS A 5 9.44 4.72 6.86
C LYS A 5 7.95 4.59 7.05
N ILE A 6 7.25 4.32 5.96
CA ILE A 6 5.87 3.89 6.06
C ILE A 6 5.96 2.58 6.83
N ASP A 7 5.62 2.63 8.11
CA ASP A 7 5.76 1.48 8.99
C ASP A 7 5.03 0.28 8.37
N PRO A 8 5.51 -0.95 8.57
CA PRO A 8 4.85 -2.16 8.05
C PRO A 8 3.36 -2.21 8.41
N ALA A 9 2.99 -1.69 9.58
CA ALA A 9 1.60 -1.54 10.00
C ALA A 9 0.77 -0.61 9.09
N ALA A 10 1.34 0.52 8.63
CA ALA A 10 0.69 1.43 7.70
C ALA A 10 0.53 0.80 6.31
N MET A 11 1.52 0.03 5.85
CA MET A 11 1.40 -0.77 4.61
C MET A 11 0.29 -1.81 4.70
N GLY A 12 0.14 -2.48 5.84
CA GLY A 12 -0.91 -3.48 6.06
C GLY A 12 -2.32 -2.86 6.03
N ARG A 13 -2.49 -1.66 6.59
CA ARG A 13 -3.75 -0.91 6.50
C ARG A 13 -4.06 -0.48 5.06
N LEU A 14 -3.05 0.01 4.34
CA LEU A 14 -3.13 0.33 2.91
C LEU A 14 -3.54 -0.88 2.06
N ALA A 15 -2.95 -2.05 2.34
CA ALA A 15 -3.28 -3.30 1.65
C ALA A 15 -4.75 -3.67 1.86
N LYS A 16 -5.28 -3.56 3.09
CA LYS A 16 -6.70 -3.84 3.38
C LYS A 16 -7.65 -2.90 2.64
N ALA A 17 -7.35 -1.60 2.62
CA ALA A 17 -8.15 -0.63 1.87
C ALA A 17 -8.14 -0.94 0.36
N LEU A 18 -6.97 -1.26 -0.20
CA LEU A 18 -6.85 -1.62 -1.62
C LEU A 18 -7.48 -2.97 -1.97
N ALA A 19 -7.46 -3.94 -1.06
CA ALA A 19 -8.18 -5.20 -1.23
C ALA A 19 -9.69 -4.96 -1.38
N PHE A 20 -10.24 -3.97 -0.67
CA PHE A 20 -11.65 -3.59 -0.79
C PHE A 20 -11.97 -2.86 -2.10
N ILE A 21 -11.06 -1.99 -2.58
CA ILE A 21 -11.29 -1.15 -3.77
C ILE A 21 -10.97 -1.90 -5.07
N CYS A 22 -9.77 -2.49 -5.16
CA CYS A 22 -9.24 -3.12 -6.37
C CYS A 22 -9.34 -4.65 -6.34
N GLY A 23 -9.65 -5.25 -5.19
CA GLY A 23 -9.66 -6.68 -4.98
C GLY A 23 -8.40 -7.22 -4.29
N PRO A 24 -8.50 -8.38 -3.61
CA PRO A 24 -7.40 -8.99 -2.87
C PRO A 24 -6.25 -9.48 -3.76
N ASP A 25 -6.55 -9.89 -5.00
CA ASP A 25 -5.58 -10.43 -5.95
C ASP A 25 -4.91 -9.34 -6.81
N HIS A 26 -5.24 -8.06 -6.58
CA HIS A 26 -4.64 -6.97 -7.33
C HIS A 26 -3.14 -6.85 -7.02
N ALA A 27 -2.30 -6.67 -8.03
CA ALA A 27 -0.84 -6.66 -7.88
C ALA A 27 -0.33 -5.67 -6.82
N THR A 28 -0.95 -4.48 -6.73
CA THR A 28 -0.61 -3.48 -5.71
C THR A 28 -1.02 -3.92 -4.30
N THR A 29 -2.17 -4.59 -4.14
CA THR A 29 -2.65 -5.13 -2.86
C THR A 29 -1.68 -6.17 -2.33
N LEU A 30 -1.27 -7.11 -3.19
CA LEU A 30 -0.31 -8.15 -2.85
C LEU A 30 1.06 -7.56 -2.49
N ALA A 31 1.53 -6.55 -3.23
CA ALA A 31 2.79 -5.89 -2.93
C ALA A 31 2.77 -5.15 -1.59
N LEU A 32 1.68 -4.45 -1.25
CA LEU A 32 1.54 -3.78 0.04
C LEU A 32 1.45 -4.77 1.20
N ARG A 33 0.76 -5.89 0.99
CA ARG A 33 0.71 -6.97 1.97
C ARG A 33 2.08 -7.61 2.20
N ALA A 34 2.81 -7.91 1.13
CA ALA A 34 4.18 -8.42 1.20
C ALA A 34 5.11 -7.43 1.92
N ALA A 35 4.99 -6.12 1.63
CA ALA A 35 5.75 -5.08 2.32
C ALA A 35 5.41 -5.01 3.83
N ALA A 36 4.15 -5.23 4.19
CA ALA A 36 3.70 -5.26 5.59
C ALA A 36 4.19 -6.52 6.33
N GLU A 37 4.24 -7.67 5.65
CA GLU A 37 4.67 -8.96 6.24
C GLU A 37 6.20 -9.07 6.31
N SER A 38 6.93 -8.63 5.27
CA SER A 38 8.39 -8.71 5.21
C SER A 38 9.07 -7.58 5.96
N GLY A 39 8.53 -6.36 5.92
CA GLY A 39 9.20 -5.16 6.44
C GLY A 39 10.49 -4.78 5.71
N SER A 40 10.80 -5.42 4.58
CA SER A 40 11.99 -5.13 3.76
C SER A 40 11.84 -3.81 3.02
N ASP A 41 12.89 -2.99 3.03
CA ASP A 41 12.95 -1.73 2.28
C ASP A 41 12.70 -1.93 0.78
N GLN A 42 13.08 -3.09 0.22
CA GLN A 42 12.85 -3.40 -1.19
C GLN A 42 11.35 -3.57 -1.49
N ASP A 43 10.62 -4.28 -0.64
CA ASP A 43 9.19 -4.50 -0.81
C ASP A 43 8.40 -3.23 -0.53
N ILE A 44 8.82 -2.44 0.46
CA ILE A 44 8.26 -1.11 0.74
C ILE A 44 8.41 -0.20 -0.48
N LYS A 45 9.60 -0.14 -1.10
CA LYS A 45 9.83 0.66 -2.31
C LYS A 45 9.00 0.17 -3.49
N LYS A 46 8.91 -1.15 -3.69
CA LYS A 46 8.12 -1.76 -4.76
C LYS A 46 6.63 -1.49 -4.59
N ALA A 47 6.09 -1.68 -3.40
CA ALA A 47 4.69 -1.43 -3.06
C ALA A 47 4.34 0.05 -3.26
N ARG A 48 5.19 0.97 -2.80
CA ARG A 48 5.01 2.41 -3.02
C ARG A 48 5.00 2.78 -4.51
N MET A 49 5.90 2.20 -5.31
CA MET A 49 5.92 2.42 -6.76
C MET A 49 4.62 1.94 -7.43
N LEU A 50 4.14 0.74 -7.08
CA LEU A 50 2.89 0.19 -7.60
C LEU A 50 1.69 1.02 -7.16
N PHE A 51 1.70 1.53 -5.92
CA PHE A 51 0.67 2.43 -5.40
C PHE A 51 0.62 3.75 -6.16
N LEU A 52 1.78 4.32 -6.52
CA LEU A 52 1.83 5.54 -7.31
C LEU A 52 1.37 5.33 -8.76
N LYS A 53 1.52 4.12 -9.32
CA LYS A 53 1.04 3.73 -10.65
C LYS A 53 -0.46 3.45 -10.73
N LEU A 54 -1.16 3.32 -9.60
CA LEU A 54 -2.61 3.17 -9.59
C LEU A 54 -3.30 4.41 -10.18
N LYS A 55 -4.54 4.21 -10.65
CA LYS A 55 -5.39 5.32 -11.07
C LYS A 55 -5.55 6.30 -9.90
N PRO A 56 -5.56 7.62 -10.15
CA PRO A 56 -5.71 8.61 -9.09
C PRO A 56 -6.95 8.40 -8.22
N GLY A 57 -8.05 7.91 -8.80
CA GLY A 57 -9.28 7.57 -8.08
C GLY A 57 -9.09 6.48 -7.04
N ASP A 58 -8.52 5.33 -7.43
CA ASP A 58 -8.29 4.20 -6.53
C ASP A 58 -7.32 4.56 -5.41
N ARG A 59 -6.27 5.31 -5.74
CA ARG A 59 -5.28 5.79 -4.78
C ARG A 59 -5.91 6.70 -3.74
N ARG A 60 -6.78 7.62 -4.17
CA ARG A 60 -7.46 8.59 -3.30
C ARG A 60 -8.53 7.91 -2.44
N ALA A 61 -9.26 6.94 -2.99
CA ALA A 61 -10.20 6.12 -2.24
C ALA A 61 -9.47 5.33 -1.13
N ALA A 62 -8.33 4.72 -1.44
CA ALA A 62 -7.54 3.98 -0.45
C ALA A 62 -7.01 4.89 0.68
N LEU A 63 -6.56 6.09 0.35
CA LEU A 63 -6.12 7.08 1.36
C LEU A 63 -7.28 7.59 2.21
N ASN A 64 -8.45 7.83 1.62
CA ASN A 64 -9.64 8.27 2.36
C ASN A 64 -10.10 7.23 3.37
N MET A 65 -9.99 5.92 3.07
CA MET A 65 -10.30 4.85 4.01
C MET A 65 -9.36 4.79 5.23
N LEU A 66 -8.18 5.42 5.17
CA LEU A 66 -7.21 5.47 6.26
C LEU A 66 -7.34 6.73 7.13
N ALA A 67 -7.99 7.76 6.59
CA ALA A 67 -8.23 9.03 7.27
C ALA A 67 -9.52 9.02 8.11
N GLY A 68 -10.26 7.91 8.10
CA GLY A 68 -11.50 7.68 8.86
C GLY A 68 -11.28 6.88 10.14
#